data_AF-A0A7R9KUM1-F1
#
_entry.id   AF-A0A7R9KUM1-F1
#
_cell.length_a   1.000
_cell.length_b   1.000
_cell.length_c   1.000
_cell.angle_alpha   90.00
_cell.angle_beta   90.00
_cell.angle_gamma   90.00
#
_symmetry.space_group_name_H-M   'P 1'
#
loop_
_entity.id
_entity.type
_entity.pdbx_description
1 polymer ?
#
loop_
_entity_poly.entity_id
_entity_poly.type
_entity_poly.pdbx_seq_one_letter_code
_entity_poly.pdbx_strand_id
1 'polypeptide(L)'
;MVQKFTILFAPVESVGHVNPCIGLGEVLLSRGHKVVFAVDQSFAGKLSPFGFIEEIFTSNETKSRKPGENMAIGLLETGLLSDKTSYESIQLLLNWPIFEVLMNKLRANEPQLKAIVDKHNPDVYIIDDFAASPTLIHSNKPWIFLCSANPLFCLDDELTPPNTSGYPSNDPKDWDKYRAFMTDAHKRRNIIYNEWMKEEGYPINTDNTSFPISPYLNIYGYPEELDYTDIRPIPQKWLRVDTFMRRGEKQEFKIPDKFRDRDIEKNKLIYLSLGSMGSANVDLMKKLVSILSKSQHKIIVSKGVLGDTYELADNMWGENSVPQTKVLP
;
A
#
# COMPACT_ATOMS: atom_id res chain seq x y z
N MET A 1 4.24 -27.59 23.55
CA MET A 1 5.00 -26.44 23.01
C MET A 1 4.35 -26.02 21.70
N VAL A 2 4.04 -24.75 21.52
CA VAL A 2 3.54 -24.24 20.22
C VAL A 2 4.68 -24.34 19.22
N GLN A 3 4.44 -24.92 18.05
CA GLN A 3 5.43 -25.00 16.98
C GLN A 3 5.86 -23.58 16.59
N LYS A 4 7.17 -23.32 16.60
CA LYS A 4 7.74 -22.01 16.31
C LYS A 4 8.28 -21.99 14.88
N PHE A 5 7.76 -21.09 14.07
CA PHE A 5 8.21 -20.85 12.70
C PHE A 5 9.00 -19.54 12.60
N THR A 6 9.92 -19.48 11.64
CA THR A 6 10.55 -18.25 11.15
C THR A 6 9.82 -17.80 9.89
N ILE A 7 9.25 -16.61 9.94
CA ILE A 7 8.41 -16.06 8.87
C ILE A 7 9.08 -14.80 8.35
N LEU A 8 9.38 -14.78 7.04
CA LEU A 8 9.98 -13.64 6.37
C LEU A 8 8.91 -12.85 5.59
N PHE A 9 8.75 -11.58 5.94
CA PHE A 9 7.95 -10.61 5.22
C PHE A 9 8.81 -9.85 4.21
N ALA A 10 8.33 -9.74 2.98
CA ALA A 10 8.92 -8.95 1.91
C ALA A 10 7.85 -8.03 1.28
N PRO A 11 7.51 -6.91 1.95
CA PRO A 11 6.59 -5.93 1.40
C PRO A 11 7.29 -4.92 0.49
N VAL A 12 6.54 -4.29 -0.41
CA VAL A 12 6.94 -3.04 -1.06
C VAL A 12 7.29 -2.02 -0.01
N GLU A 13 8.31 -1.24 -0.29
CA GLU A 13 8.88 -0.22 0.58
C GLU A 13 8.02 1.06 0.63
N SER A 14 6.74 0.89 0.95
CA SER A 14 5.80 1.99 1.14
C SER A 14 4.93 1.72 2.36
N VAL A 15 4.49 2.80 3.00
CA VAL A 15 3.68 2.73 4.23
C VAL A 15 2.38 1.94 4.00
N GLY A 16 1.84 1.96 2.76
CA GLY A 16 0.62 1.24 2.40
C GLY A 16 0.75 -0.28 2.46
N HIS A 17 1.93 -0.83 2.13
CA HIS A 17 2.18 -2.29 2.12
C HIS A 17 2.82 -2.77 3.44
N VAL A 18 3.72 -1.96 4.02
CA VAL A 18 4.39 -2.31 5.28
C VAL A 18 3.40 -2.37 6.45
N ASN A 19 2.44 -1.44 6.54
CA ASN A 19 1.51 -1.39 7.68
C ASN A 19 0.61 -2.63 7.80
N PRO A 20 -0.02 -3.12 6.72
CA PRO A 20 -0.71 -4.41 6.72
C PRO A 20 0.14 -5.57 7.20
N CYS A 21 1.39 -5.64 6.72
CA CYS A 21 2.34 -6.66 7.12
C CYS A 21 2.70 -6.56 8.61
N ILE A 22 2.83 -5.35 9.18
CA ILE A 22 2.99 -5.14 10.63
C ILE A 22 1.81 -5.76 11.39
N GLY A 23 0.57 -5.44 11.00
CA GLY A 23 -0.62 -5.95 11.69
C GLY A 23 -0.66 -7.48 11.75
N LEU A 24 -0.40 -8.15 10.63
CA LEU A 24 -0.28 -9.61 10.59
C LEU A 24 0.94 -10.12 11.39
N GLY A 25 2.08 -9.43 11.26
CA GLY A 25 3.32 -9.75 11.96
C GLY A 25 3.17 -9.71 13.49
N GLU A 26 2.50 -8.71 14.05
CA GLU A 26 2.27 -8.57 15.50
C GLU A 26 1.46 -9.76 16.04
N VAL A 27 0.46 -10.18 15.27
CA VAL A 27 -0.39 -11.32 15.59
C VAL A 27 0.42 -12.62 15.58
N LEU A 28 1.28 -12.84 14.58
CA LEU A 28 2.18 -13.99 14.49
C LEU A 28 3.24 -13.99 15.60
N LEU A 29 3.82 -12.83 15.90
CA LEU A 29 4.78 -12.66 16.98
C LEU A 29 4.15 -12.98 18.34
N SER A 30 2.90 -12.55 18.57
CA SER A 30 2.17 -12.85 19.81
C SER A 30 1.84 -14.33 20.00
N ARG A 31 1.88 -15.12 18.91
CA ARG A 31 1.75 -16.59 18.93
C ARG A 31 3.10 -17.31 19.10
N GLY A 32 4.20 -16.56 19.28
CA GLY A 32 5.53 -17.09 19.57
C GLY A 32 6.42 -17.35 18.35
N HIS A 33 5.98 -16.96 17.14
CA HIS A 33 6.79 -17.09 15.92
C HIS A 33 7.91 -16.05 15.85
N LYS A 34 8.97 -16.35 15.09
CA LYS A 34 10.03 -15.39 14.76
C LYS A 34 9.61 -14.66 13.48
N VAL A 35 9.55 -13.34 13.52
CA VAL A 35 9.14 -12.50 12.40
C VAL A 35 10.31 -11.66 11.92
N VAL A 36 10.67 -11.82 10.65
CA VAL A 36 11.76 -11.10 9.96
C VAL A 36 11.14 -10.26 8.86
N PHE A 37 11.59 -9.03 8.70
CA PHE A 37 11.20 -8.12 7.62
C PHE A 37 12.41 -7.80 6.76
N ALA A 38 12.34 -8.08 5.46
CA ALA A 38 13.27 -7.56 4.47
C ALA A 38 12.72 -6.23 3.93
N VAL A 39 13.37 -5.12 4.26
CA VAL A 39 12.88 -3.77 3.96
C VAL A 39 14.04 -2.84 3.62
N ASP A 40 13.76 -1.72 2.97
CA ASP A 40 14.78 -0.72 2.65
C ASP A 40 15.24 0.11 3.85
N GLN A 41 16.40 0.75 3.67
CA GLN A 41 17.04 1.65 4.61
C GLN A 41 16.12 2.76 5.15
N SER A 42 15.11 3.19 4.38
CA SER A 42 14.10 4.16 4.81
C SER A 42 13.17 3.64 5.93
N PHE A 43 13.13 2.34 6.16
CA PHE A 43 12.39 1.70 7.25
C PHE A 43 13.26 1.29 8.45
N ALA A 44 14.57 1.48 8.36
CA ALA A 44 15.48 1.12 9.44
C ALA A 44 15.09 1.75 10.79
N GLY A 45 15.01 0.90 11.81
CA GLY A 45 14.61 1.21 13.18
C GLY A 45 13.11 1.38 13.39
N LYS A 46 12.26 1.34 12.34
CA LYS A 46 10.82 1.59 12.48
C LYS A 46 10.01 0.34 12.87
N LEU A 47 10.52 -0.85 12.59
CA LEU A 47 9.85 -2.13 12.82
C LEU A 47 10.32 -2.83 14.11
N SER A 48 11.57 -2.61 14.51
CA SER A 48 12.16 -3.14 15.74
C SER A 48 11.40 -2.79 17.03
N PRO A 49 10.74 -1.62 17.19
CA PRO A 49 9.92 -1.35 18.37
C PRO A 49 8.70 -2.27 18.53
N PHE A 50 8.27 -2.94 17.45
CA PHE A 50 7.22 -3.96 17.47
C PHE A 50 7.76 -5.35 17.81
N GLY A 51 9.08 -5.51 17.98
CA GLY A 51 9.74 -6.78 18.28
C GLY A 51 10.11 -7.61 17.04
N PHE A 52 10.03 -7.02 15.84
CA PHE A 52 10.45 -7.67 14.60
C PHE A 52 11.95 -7.59 14.39
N ILE A 53 12.50 -8.55 13.63
CA ILE A 53 13.87 -8.51 13.13
C ILE A 53 13.85 -7.76 11.79
N GLU A 54 14.68 -6.72 11.68
CA GLU A 54 14.85 -5.97 10.44
C GLU A 54 16.10 -6.45 9.69
N GLU A 55 15.93 -6.81 8.43
CA GLU A 55 17.01 -6.98 7.47
C GLU A 55 16.89 -5.88 6.42
N ILE A 56 17.92 -5.04 6.36
CA ILE A 56 17.88 -3.81 5.60
C ILE A 56 18.55 -4.00 4.24
N PHE A 57 17.83 -3.75 3.16
CA PHE A 57 18.44 -3.59 1.84
C PHE A 57 19.33 -2.35 1.85
N THR A 58 20.62 -2.57 1.62
CA THR A 58 21.59 -1.50 1.44
C THR A 58 21.51 -1.00 -0.01
N SER A 59 21.22 0.28 -0.19
CA SER A 59 21.26 0.94 -1.50
C SER A 59 22.50 1.82 -1.61
N ASN A 60 23.04 1.94 -2.83
CA ASN A 60 24.12 2.87 -3.17
C ASN A 60 23.61 4.29 -3.46
N GLU A 61 22.31 4.55 -3.33
CA GLU A 61 21.72 5.84 -3.62
C GLU A 61 21.97 6.83 -2.47
N THR A 62 22.43 8.03 -2.82
CA THR A 62 22.63 9.10 -1.84
C THR A 62 21.29 9.52 -1.23
N LYS A 63 21.28 9.67 0.10
CA LYS A 63 20.13 10.20 0.86
C LYS A 63 19.71 11.57 0.30
N SER A 64 18.78 11.62 -0.65
CA SER A 64 18.00 12.83 -0.91
C SER A 64 16.75 12.81 -0.03
N ARG A 65 15.84 13.77 -0.22
CA ARG A 65 14.64 14.06 0.60
C ARG A 65 13.87 12.79 1.04
N LYS A 66 13.02 12.92 2.07
CA LYS A 66 12.23 11.78 2.59
C LYS A 66 11.52 11.06 1.42
N PRO A 67 11.64 9.73 1.26
CA PRO A 67 11.15 9.03 0.06
C PRO A 67 9.68 9.30 -0.31
N GLY A 68 8.81 9.46 0.68
CA GLY A 68 7.40 9.80 0.46
C GLY A 68 7.17 11.20 -0.14
N GLU A 69 8.05 12.17 0.13
CA GLU A 69 7.97 13.53 -0.46
C GLU A 69 8.35 13.50 -1.94
N ASN A 70 9.42 12.77 -2.30
CA ASN A 70 9.86 12.63 -3.69
C ASN A 70 8.80 11.91 -4.55
N MET A 71 8.20 10.84 -4.03
CA MET A 71 7.12 10.12 -4.72
C MET A 71 5.87 11.01 -4.89
N ALA A 72 5.49 11.76 -3.86
CA ALA A 72 4.32 12.64 -3.93
C ALA A 72 4.52 13.79 -4.93
N ILE A 73 5.73 14.40 -4.97
CA ILE A 73 6.07 15.43 -5.96
C ILE A 73 6.08 14.84 -7.37
N GLY A 74 6.73 13.69 -7.59
CA GLY A 74 6.75 13.04 -8.89
C GLY A 74 5.35 12.66 -9.40
N LEU A 75 4.47 12.18 -8.51
CA LEU A 75 3.07 11.90 -8.85
C LEU A 75 2.30 13.16 -9.25
N LEU A 76 2.54 14.30 -8.62
CA LEU A 76 1.94 15.57 -9.05
C LEU A 76 2.40 15.97 -10.45
N GLU A 77 3.70 15.84 -10.72
CA GLU A 77 4.30 16.17 -12.02
C GLU A 77 3.73 15.32 -13.16
N THR A 78 3.28 14.09 -12.88
CA THR A 78 2.64 13.23 -13.88
C THR A 78 1.23 13.68 -14.28
N GLY A 79 0.60 14.56 -13.51
CA GLY A 79 -0.80 14.93 -13.68
C GLY A 79 -1.80 13.84 -13.27
N LEU A 80 -1.37 12.79 -12.57
CA LEU A 80 -2.28 11.71 -12.11
C LEU A 80 -3.35 12.22 -11.14
N LEU A 81 -3.07 13.31 -10.41
CA LEU A 81 -4.00 13.95 -9.46
C LEU A 81 -4.77 15.14 -10.07
N SER A 82 -4.91 15.17 -11.40
CA SER A 82 -5.69 16.18 -12.13
C SER A 82 -7.12 15.71 -12.44
N ASP A 83 -7.88 16.51 -13.18
CA ASP A 83 -9.28 16.29 -13.57
C ASP A 83 -9.47 15.28 -14.73
N LYS A 84 -8.51 14.38 -14.92
CA LYS A 84 -8.51 13.35 -15.96
C LYS A 84 -9.49 12.23 -15.66
N THR A 85 -10.06 11.64 -16.71
CA THR A 85 -10.84 10.41 -16.58
C THR A 85 -9.97 9.26 -16.10
N SER A 86 -10.58 8.23 -15.50
CA SER A 86 -9.85 7.03 -15.07
C SER A 86 -9.02 6.40 -16.20
N TYR A 87 -9.55 6.42 -17.42
CA TYR A 87 -8.86 5.89 -18.60
C TYR A 87 -7.62 6.71 -18.97
N GLU A 88 -7.71 8.04 -18.98
CA GLU A 88 -6.56 8.91 -19.24
C GLU A 88 -5.49 8.80 -18.13
N SER A 89 -5.92 8.74 -16.87
CA SER A 89 -5.03 8.61 -15.71
C SER A 89 -4.26 7.29 -15.74
N ILE A 90 -4.94 6.17 -16.03
CA ILE A 90 -4.24 4.88 -16.13
C ILE A 90 -3.29 4.84 -17.34
N GLN A 91 -3.65 5.47 -18.47
CA GLN A 91 -2.74 5.57 -19.61
C GLN A 91 -1.46 6.32 -19.25
N LEU A 92 -1.53 7.42 -18.51
CA LEU A 92 -0.36 8.15 -18.03
C LEU A 92 0.49 7.26 -17.10
N LEU A 93 -0.16 6.60 -16.14
CA LEU A 93 0.55 5.75 -15.18
C LEU A 93 1.25 4.56 -15.84
N LEU A 94 0.60 3.91 -16.82
CA LEU A 94 1.16 2.74 -17.50
C LEU A 94 2.18 3.09 -18.58
N ASN A 95 2.11 4.28 -19.17
CA ASN A 95 3.12 4.77 -20.11
C ASN A 95 4.34 5.39 -19.42
N TRP A 96 4.20 5.78 -18.15
CA TRP A 96 5.33 6.18 -17.32
C TRP A 96 6.14 4.92 -16.95
N PRO A 97 7.50 4.91 -17.03
CA PRO A 97 8.31 3.73 -16.78
C PRO A 97 8.39 3.38 -15.28
N ILE A 98 7.36 3.70 -14.50
CA ILE A 98 7.29 3.40 -13.07
C ILE A 98 7.41 1.90 -12.81
N PHE A 99 6.84 1.06 -13.69
CA PHE A 99 6.98 -0.39 -13.57
C PHE A 99 8.42 -0.84 -13.79
N GLU A 100 9.13 -0.29 -14.78
CA GLU A 100 10.54 -0.59 -15.02
C GLU A 100 11.42 -0.16 -13.83
N VAL A 101 11.14 1.01 -13.25
CA VAL A 101 11.83 1.49 -12.04
C VAL A 101 11.60 0.52 -10.87
N LEU A 102 10.36 0.08 -10.64
CA LEU A 102 10.03 -0.91 -9.61
C LEU A 102 10.75 -2.25 -9.87
N MET A 103 10.72 -2.74 -11.11
CA MET A 103 11.39 -3.98 -11.49
C MET A 103 12.90 -3.91 -11.32
N ASN A 104 13.55 -2.82 -11.75
CA ASN A 104 14.99 -2.63 -11.60
C ASN A 104 15.41 -2.63 -10.13
N LYS A 105 14.57 -2.07 -9.26
CA LYS A 105 14.80 -2.10 -7.82
C LYS A 105 14.71 -3.50 -7.23
N LEU A 106 13.69 -4.27 -7.60
CA LEU A 106 13.56 -5.67 -7.18
C LEU A 106 14.74 -6.50 -7.65
N ARG A 107 15.16 -6.33 -8.91
CA ARG A 107 16.37 -6.95 -9.48
C ARG A 107 17.64 -6.61 -8.69
N ALA A 108 17.82 -5.35 -8.34
CA ALA A 108 18.98 -4.90 -7.56
C ALA A 108 18.99 -5.46 -6.13
N ASN A 109 17.81 -5.66 -5.53
CA ASN A 109 17.65 -6.19 -4.17
C ASN A 109 17.77 -7.73 -4.11
N GLU A 110 17.58 -8.44 -5.23
CA GLU A 110 17.54 -9.90 -5.30
C GLU A 110 18.75 -10.60 -4.66
N PRO A 111 20.03 -10.18 -4.87
CA PRO A 111 21.17 -10.82 -4.21
C PRO A 111 21.16 -10.64 -2.69
N GLN A 112 20.71 -9.48 -2.20
CA GLN A 112 20.59 -9.21 -0.77
C GLN A 112 19.47 -10.03 -0.14
N LEU A 113 18.35 -10.19 -0.86
CA LEU A 113 17.24 -11.03 -0.43
C LEU A 113 17.65 -12.51 -0.33
N LYS A 114 18.45 -13.02 -1.28
CA LYS A 114 19.07 -14.36 -1.19
C LYS A 114 19.91 -14.52 0.08
N ALA A 115 20.78 -13.56 0.37
CA ALA A 115 21.59 -13.60 1.58
C ALA A 115 20.74 -13.55 2.87
N ILE A 116 19.63 -12.82 2.88
CA ILE A 116 18.67 -12.78 3.99
C ILE A 116 17.99 -14.15 4.18
N VAL A 117 17.57 -14.77 3.07
CA VAL A 117 16.99 -16.12 3.08
C VAL A 117 17.99 -17.14 3.64
N ASP A 118 19.24 -17.12 3.18
CA ASP A 118 20.29 -18.02 3.66
C ASP A 118 20.58 -17.82 5.16
N LYS A 119 20.62 -16.56 5.61
CA LYS A 119 20.87 -16.18 7.00
C LYS A 119 19.79 -16.67 7.97
N HIS A 120 18.51 -16.53 7.57
CA HIS A 120 17.39 -16.80 8.47
C HIS A 120 16.74 -18.16 8.27
N ASN A 121 16.96 -18.81 7.13
CA ASN A 121 16.32 -20.04 6.68
C ASN A 121 14.81 -20.07 7.00
N PRO A 122 14.00 -19.16 6.41
CA PRO A 122 12.58 -19.05 6.75
C PRO A 122 11.80 -20.32 6.46
N ASP A 123 10.78 -20.57 7.27
CA ASP A 123 9.84 -21.66 7.08
C ASP A 123 8.72 -21.28 6.10
N VAL A 124 8.34 -19.99 6.09
CA VAL A 124 7.27 -19.43 5.26
C VAL A 124 7.62 -17.99 4.85
N TYR A 125 7.23 -17.61 3.63
CA TYR A 125 7.31 -16.23 3.13
C TYR A 125 5.94 -15.55 3.08
N ILE A 126 5.88 -14.26 3.39
CA ILE A 126 4.72 -13.41 3.15
C ILE A 126 5.16 -12.25 2.24
N ILE A 127 4.55 -12.16 1.06
CA ILE A 127 4.96 -11.26 -0.01
C ILE A 127 3.80 -10.29 -0.28
N ASP A 128 4.04 -8.99 -0.13
CA ASP A 128 3.10 -7.91 -0.47
C ASP A 128 3.82 -6.97 -1.44
N ASP A 129 3.87 -7.36 -2.71
CA ASP A 129 4.60 -6.61 -3.74
C ASP A 129 3.84 -6.54 -5.07
N PHE A 130 4.32 -5.70 -5.98
CA PHE A 130 3.81 -5.59 -7.36
C PHE A 130 4.41 -6.65 -8.28
N ALA A 131 5.55 -7.23 -7.92
CA ALA A 131 6.11 -8.41 -8.57
C ALA A 131 6.80 -9.33 -7.56
N ALA A 132 6.68 -10.64 -7.75
CA ALA A 132 7.19 -11.60 -6.79
C ALA A 132 8.68 -11.93 -7.05
N SER A 133 9.51 -11.91 -6.00
CA SER A 133 10.92 -12.30 -6.12
C SER A 133 11.06 -13.78 -6.51
N PRO A 134 11.86 -14.11 -7.54
CA PRO A 134 12.15 -15.49 -7.93
C PRO A 134 12.69 -16.33 -6.77
N THR A 135 13.61 -15.77 -5.98
CA THR A 135 14.17 -16.44 -4.80
C THR A 135 13.09 -16.89 -3.83
N LEU A 136 12.04 -16.10 -3.61
CA LEU A 136 10.99 -16.44 -2.65
C LEU A 136 10.02 -17.48 -3.21
N ILE A 137 9.52 -17.27 -4.43
CA ILE A 137 8.46 -18.12 -4.99
C ILE A 137 8.95 -19.49 -5.48
N HIS A 138 10.26 -19.64 -5.71
CA HIS A 138 10.91 -20.90 -6.11
C HIS A 138 11.76 -21.55 -5.00
N SER A 139 11.67 -21.06 -3.77
CA SER A 139 12.44 -21.49 -2.58
C SER A 139 12.16 -22.91 -2.04
N ASN A 140 11.29 -23.70 -2.69
CA ASN A 140 10.71 -24.96 -2.15
C ASN A 140 10.01 -24.82 -0.78
N LYS A 141 9.81 -23.61 -0.26
CA LYS A 141 9.01 -23.37 0.95
C LYS A 141 7.63 -22.81 0.58
N PRO A 142 6.64 -22.92 1.47
CA PRO A 142 5.38 -22.21 1.33
C PRO A 142 5.60 -20.69 1.30
N TRP A 143 4.86 -20.01 0.44
CA TRP A 143 4.79 -18.56 0.40
C TRP A 143 3.34 -18.10 0.32
N ILE A 144 3.06 -16.91 0.83
CA ILE A 144 1.73 -16.33 0.92
C ILE A 144 1.75 -15.00 0.19
N PHE A 145 0.83 -14.83 -0.76
CA PHE A 145 0.55 -13.50 -1.30
C PHE A 145 -0.35 -12.75 -0.31
N LEU A 146 0.09 -11.58 0.14
CA LEU A 146 -0.74 -10.64 0.90
C LEU A 146 -1.05 -9.44 -0.01
N CYS A 147 -2.31 -9.30 -0.40
CA CYS A 147 -2.81 -8.14 -1.13
C CYS A 147 -3.41 -7.13 -0.14
N SER A 148 -2.71 -6.02 0.07
CA SER A 148 -3.16 -4.91 0.91
C SER A 148 -4.02 -3.87 0.18
N ALA A 149 -4.02 -3.90 -1.16
CA ALA A 149 -4.86 -3.04 -1.99
C ALA A 149 -6.32 -3.52 -2.01
N ASN A 150 -7.19 -2.76 -2.70
CA ASN A 150 -8.54 -3.23 -3.02
C ASN A 150 -8.48 -4.64 -3.66
N PRO A 151 -9.39 -5.56 -3.28
CA PRO A 151 -9.31 -6.96 -3.68
C PRO A 151 -9.33 -7.17 -5.19
N LEU A 152 -9.96 -6.29 -5.97
CA LEU A 152 -9.99 -6.41 -7.43
C LEU A 152 -8.58 -6.30 -8.05
N PHE A 153 -7.59 -5.72 -7.34
CA PHE A 153 -6.21 -5.77 -7.79
C PHE A 153 -5.71 -7.21 -7.99
N CYS A 154 -6.09 -8.13 -7.10
CA CYS A 154 -5.60 -9.51 -7.07
C CYS A 154 -6.65 -10.57 -7.43
N LEU A 155 -7.92 -10.17 -7.45
CA LEU A 155 -9.09 -11.00 -7.70
C LEU A 155 -10.02 -10.26 -8.68
N ASP A 156 -9.44 -9.79 -9.78
CA ASP A 156 -10.17 -9.17 -10.89
C ASP A 156 -11.08 -10.20 -11.56
N ASP A 157 -12.30 -9.81 -11.89
CA ASP A 157 -13.34 -10.70 -12.44
C ASP A 157 -14.26 -9.91 -13.39
N GLU A 158 -14.71 -10.54 -14.47
CA GLU A 158 -15.60 -9.92 -15.48
C GLU A 158 -16.92 -9.41 -14.87
N LEU A 159 -17.38 -9.99 -13.76
CA LEU A 159 -18.57 -9.58 -13.03
C LEU A 159 -18.37 -8.33 -12.17
N THR A 160 -17.14 -7.85 -12.02
CA THR A 160 -16.76 -6.69 -11.20
C THR A 160 -16.16 -5.57 -12.04
N PRO A 161 -16.14 -4.31 -11.55
CA PRO A 161 -15.40 -3.25 -12.21
C PRO A 161 -13.95 -3.64 -12.48
N PRO A 162 -13.35 -3.25 -13.61
CA PRO A 162 -11.94 -3.50 -13.87
C PRO A 162 -11.09 -2.92 -12.76
N ASN A 163 -10.07 -3.67 -12.32
CA ASN A 163 -9.17 -3.18 -11.29
C ASN A 163 -8.59 -1.80 -11.66
N THR A 164 -8.32 -0.96 -10.66
CA THR A 164 -7.79 0.41 -10.82
C THR A 164 -8.66 1.42 -11.61
N SER A 165 -9.82 1.01 -12.14
CA SER A 165 -10.69 1.89 -12.93
C SER A 165 -11.48 2.91 -12.10
N GLY A 166 -11.81 2.58 -10.86
CA GLY A 166 -12.76 3.38 -10.07
C GLY A 166 -14.17 3.44 -10.68
N TYR A 167 -14.51 2.54 -11.60
CA TYR A 167 -15.84 2.48 -12.20
C TYR A 167 -16.89 1.93 -11.23
N PRO A 168 -18.15 2.36 -11.39
CA PRO A 168 -19.26 1.85 -10.59
C PRO A 168 -19.54 0.37 -10.87
N SER A 169 -19.94 -0.38 -9.84
CA SER A 169 -20.26 -1.81 -9.95
C SER A 169 -21.56 -2.12 -10.69
N ASN A 170 -22.41 -1.11 -10.91
CA ASN A 170 -23.71 -1.25 -11.57
C ASN A 170 -23.79 -0.60 -12.96
N ASP A 171 -22.67 -0.14 -13.53
CA ASP A 171 -22.61 0.40 -14.89
C ASP A 171 -21.35 -0.11 -15.61
N PRO A 172 -21.48 -1.19 -16.42
CA PRO A 172 -20.36 -1.83 -17.09
C PRO A 172 -19.98 -1.20 -18.43
N LYS A 173 -20.58 -0.07 -18.81
CA LYS A 173 -20.48 0.51 -20.16
C LYS A 173 -19.04 0.68 -20.67
N ASP A 174 -18.12 1.06 -19.78
CA ASP A 174 -16.71 1.32 -20.13
C ASP A 174 -15.75 0.20 -19.68
N TRP A 175 -16.26 -0.91 -19.12
CA TRP A 175 -15.42 -1.97 -18.55
C TRP A 175 -14.57 -2.65 -19.61
N ASP A 176 -15.15 -3.08 -20.73
CA ASP A 176 -14.45 -3.84 -21.78
C ASP A 176 -13.30 -3.03 -22.39
N LYS A 177 -13.54 -1.75 -22.67
CA LYS A 177 -12.52 -0.85 -23.22
C LYS A 177 -11.34 -0.72 -22.26
N TYR A 178 -11.61 -0.57 -20.96
CA TYR A 178 -10.57 -0.48 -19.93
C TYR A 178 -9.81 -1.80 -19.77
N ARG A 179 -10.52 -2.93 -19.72
CA ARG A 179 -9.91 -4.28 -19.62
C ARG A 179 -8.99 -4.58 -20.81
N ALA A 180 -9.40 -4.21 -22.03
CA ALA A 180 -8.58 -4.39 -23.22
C ALA A 180 -7.25 -3.62 -23.12
N PHE A 181 -7.29 -2.38 -22.63
CA PHE A 181 -6.08 -1.58 -22.40
C PHE A 181 -5.18 -2.19 -21.32
N MET A 182 -5.77 -2.58 -20.18
CA MET A 182 -5.03 -3.21 -19.08
C MET A 182 -4.38 -4.53 -19.50
N THR A 183 -5.07 -5.34 -20.30
CA THR A 183 -4.54 -6.61 -20.82
C THR A 183 -3.27 -6.41 -21.63
N ASP A 184 -3.24 -5.41 -22.51
CA ASP A 184 -2.05 -5.09 -23.30
C ASP A 184 -0.88 -4.60 -22.42
N ALA A 185 -1.18 -3.74 -21.45
CA ALA A 185 -0.18 -3.27 -20.50
C ALA A 185 0.38 -4.40 -19.61
N HIS A 186 -0.46 -5.33 -19.14
CA HIS A 186 -0.03 -6.50 -18.37
C HIS A 186 0.87 -7.43 -19.18
N LYS A 187 0.58 -7.64 -20.47
CA LYS A 187 1.47 -8.41 -21.35
C LYS A 187 2.87 -7.78 -21.44
N ARG A 188 2.94 -6.45 -21.63
CA ARG A 188 4.23 -5.72 -21.66
C ARG A 188 5.00 -5.87 -20.35
N ARG A 189 4.33 -5.74 -19.20
CA ARG A 189 4.92 -5.93 -17.87
C ARG A 189 5.40 -7.36 -17.63
N ASN A 190 4.62 -8.35 -18.06
CA ASN A 190 4.96 -9.76 -17.92
C ASN A 190 6.21 -10.12 -18.73
N ILE A 191 6.44 -9.52 -19.90
CA ILE A 191 7.69 -9.69 -20.67
C ILE A 191 8.90 -9.29 -19.81
N ILE A 192 8.88 -8.08 -19.23
CA ILE A 192 9.97 -7.57 -18.38
C ILE A 192 10.20 -8.47 -17.16
N TYR A 193 9.12 -8.92 -16.51
CA TYR A 193 9.20 -9.84 -15.38
C TYR A 193 9.80 -11.19 -15.76
N ASN A 194 9.41 -11.74 -16.91
CA ASN A 194 9.91 -13.02 -17.39
C ASN A 194 11.35 -12.95 -17.91
N GLU A 195 11.81 -11.80 -18.39
CA GLU A 195 13.22 -11.57 -18.67
C GLU A 195 14.06 -11.70 -17.39
N TRP A 196 13.63 -11.06 -16.29
CA TRP A 196 14.29 -11.20 -14.99
C TRP A 196 14.28 -12.66 -14.48
N MET A 197 13.15 -13.37 -14.59
CA MET A 197 13.08 -14.79 -14.22
C MET A 197 14.13 -15.63 -14.95
N LYS A 198 14.30 -15.42 -16.26
CA LYS A 198 15.30 -16.14 -17.07
C LYS A 198 16.73 -15.83 -16.66
N GLU A 199 17.03 -14.55 -16.39
CA GLU A 199 18.36 -14.13 -15.94
C GLU A 199 18.74 -14.77 -14.61
N GLU A 200 17.77 -14.94 -13.71
CA GLU A 200 17.94 -15.60 -12.41
C GLU A 200 17.91 -17.14 -12.51
N GLY A 201 17.69 -17.70 -13.72
CA GLY A 201 17.68 -19.14 -13.99
C GLY A 201 16.38 -19.86 -13.62
N TYR A 202 15.27 -19.13 -13.46
CA TYR A 202 13.97 -19.69 -13.11
C TYR A 202 13.02 -19.83 -14.31
N PRO A 203 12.00 -20.71 -14.22
CA PRO A 203 10.95 -20.81 -15.23
C PRO A 203 10.21 -19.48 -15.39
N ILE A 204 9.77 -19.20 -16.62
CA ILE A 204 8.89 -18.05 -16.87
C ILE A 204 7.51 -18.25 -16.25
N ASN A 205 6.88 -17.16 -15.84
CA ASN A 205 5.48 -17.13 -15.48
C ASN A 205 4.61 -17.04 -16.74
N THR A 206 3.82 -18.09 -17.01
CA THR A 206 2.90 -18.15 -18.15
C THR A 206 1.59 -17.43 -17.91
N ASP A 207 1.26 -17.15 -16.65
CA ASP A 207 0.12 -16.31 -16.32
C ASP A 207 0.53 -14.88 -16.66
N ASN A 208 -0.28 -14.14 -17.43
CA ASN A 208 0.01 -12.79 -17.90
C ASN A 208 0.03 -11.73 -16.77
N THR A 209 0.64 -12.06 -15.63
CA THR A 209 0.79 -11.25 -14.42
C THR A 209 2.26 -11.23 -14.00
N SER A 210 2.71 -10.11 -13.43
CA SER A 210 4.01 -10.01 -12.75
C SER A 210 3.97 -10.54 -11.31
N PHE A 211 2.78 -10.86 -10.80
CA PHE A 211 2.60 -11.44 -9.48
C PHE A 211 1.73 -12.71 -9.59
N PRO A 212 2.35 -13.90 -9.56
CA PRO A 212 1.59 -15.15 -9.60
C PRO A 212 0.75 -15.31 -8.32
N ILE A 213 -0.35 -16.05 -8.41
CA ILE A 213 -1.13 -16.42 -7.23
C ILE A 213 -0.42 -17.56 -6.50
N SER A 214 -0.33 -17.46 -5.17
CA SER A 214 0.29 -18.51 -4.37
C SER A 214 -0.49 -19.82 -4.49
N PRO A 215 0.20 -20.95 -4.73
CA PRO A 215 -0.43 -22.26 -4.72
C PRO A 215 -0.71 -22.75 -3.29
N TYR A 216 -0.29 -22.02 -2.24
CA TYR A 216 -0.45 -22.41 -0.84
C TYR A 216 -1.59 -21.66 -0.17
N LEU A 217 -1.49 -20.33 -0.10
CA LEU A 217 -2.46 -19.44 0.52
C LEU A 217 -2.26 -18.02 0.02
N ASN A 218 -3.36 -17.30 -0.14
CA ASN A 218 -3.41 -15.89 -0.50
C ASN A 218 -4.32 -15.18 0.49
N ILE A 219 -3.97 -13.96 0.86
CA ILE A 219 -4.69 -13.16 1.85
C ILE A 219 -4.97 -11.80 1.22
N TYR A 220 -6.18 -11.27 1.40
CA TYR A 220 -6.46 -9.88 1.08
C TYR A 220 -7.17 -9.18 2.24
N GLY A 221 -6.83 -7.91 2.43
CA GLY A 221 -7.40 -7.07 3.48
C GLY A 221 -8.57 -6.25 2.97
N TYR A 222 -9.81 -6.62 3.32
CA TYR A 222 -10.98 -5.83 2.94
C TYR A 222 -12.17 -6.16 3.85
N PRO A 223 -12.91 -5.15 4.35
CA PRO A 223 -14.11 -5.40 5.16
C PRO A 223 -15.15 -6.20 4.37
N GLU A 224 -15.76 -7.19 5.04
CA GLU A 224 -16.85 -7.98 4.48
C GLU A 224 -17.93 -7.14 3.80
N GLU A 225 -18.37 -6.06 4.46
CA GLU A 225 -19.48 -5.23 4.02
C GLU A 225 -19.18 -4.40 2.77
N LEU A 226 -17.90 -4.28 2.40
CA LEU A 226 -17.46 -3.56 1.20
C LEU A 226 -17.04 -4.51 0.08
N ASP A 227 -16.82 -5.79 0.39
CA ASP A 227 -16.29 -6.76 -0.55
C ASP A 227 -17.30 -7.12 -1.65
N TYR A 228 -16.77 -7.64 -2.75
CA TYR A 228 -17.54 -8.00 -3.94
C TYR A 228 -18.09 -9.43 -3.85
N THR A 229 -18.17 -10.03 -2.66
CA THR A 229 -18.45 -11.47 -2.50
C THR A 229 -19.84 -11.90 -2.95
N ASP A 230 -20.78 -10.97 -3.02
CA ASP A 230 -22.13 -11.23 -3.53
C ASP A 230 -22.15 -11.54 -5.04
N ILE A 231 -21.17 -11.01 -5.78
CA ILE A 231 -21.06 -11.16 -7.24
C ILE A 231 -19.78 -11.88 -7.69
N ARG A 232 -18.76 -11.94 -6.82
CA ARG A 232 -17.47 -12.59 -7.04
C ARG A 232 -17.10 -13.42 -5.81
N PRO A 233 -17.47 -14.71 -5.76
CA PRO A 233 -17.12 -15.60 -4.64
C PRO A 233 -15.61 -15.62 -4.35
N ILE A 234 -15.24 -15.83 -3.09
CA ILE A 234 -13.82 -15.96 -2.71
C ILE A 234 -13.27 -17.28 -3.30
N PRO A 235 -12.21 -17.24 -4.13
CA PRO A 235 -11.68 -18.47 -4.72
C PRO A 235 -11.02 -19.39 -3.67
N GLN A 236 -10.75 -20.63 -4.06
CA GLN A 236 -9.99 -21.54 -3.20
C GLN A 236 -8.61 -20.96 -2.86
N LYS A 237 -8.12 -21.26 -1.65
CA LYS A 237 -6.82 -20.80 -1.13
C LYS A 237 -6.71 -19.27 -1.02
N TRP A 238 -7.84 -18.58 -0.96
CA TRP A 238 -7.91 -17.18 -0.57
C TRP A 238 -8.59 -17.03 0.79
N LEU A 239 -8.08 -16.10 1.58
CA LEU A 239 -8.64 -15.73 2.87
C LEU A 239 -8.83 -14.21 2.92
N ARG A 240 -10.05 -13.77 3.19
CA ARG A 240 -10.33 -12.38 3.53
C ARG A 240 -9.95 -12.12 4.98
N VAL A 241 -9.34 -10.98 5.23
CA VAL A 241 -9.15 -10.42 6.57
C VAL A 241 -9.80 -9.04 6.56
N ASP A 242 -10.74 -8.77 7.47
CA ASP A 242 -11.49 -7.50 7.43
C ASP A 242 -10.57 -6.29 7.59
N THR A 243 -9.59 -6.38 8.50
CA THR A 243 -8.60 -5.33 8.70
C THR A 243 -7.25 -5.89 9.13
N PHE A 244 -6.17 -5.26 8.67
CA PHE A 244 -4.83 -5.48 9.22
C PHE A 244 -4.51 -4.51 10.36
N MET A 245 -5.49 -4.23 11.23
CA MET A 245 -5.32 -3.23 12.29
C MET A 245 -4.18 -3.59 13.24
N ARG A 246 -3.31 -2.61 13.45
CA ARG A 246 -2.20 -2.66 14.40
C ARG A 246 -2.74 -2.58 15.83
N ARG A 247 -2.04 -3.17 16.79
CA ARG A 247 -2.27 -2.83 18.20
C ARG A 247 -1.90 -1.35 18.36
N GLY A 248 -2.88 -0.53 18.72
CA GLY A 248 -2.84 0.93 18.53
C GLY A 248 -1.58 1.64 19.03
N GLU A 249 -1.27 2.78 18.42
CA GLU A 249 -0.09 3.59 18.77
C GLU A 249 -0.09 3.96 20.26
N LYS A 250 1.04 3.78 20.95
CA LYS A 250 1.15 4.03 22.40
C LYS A 250 1.13 5.52 22.76
N GLN A 251 1.36 6.40 21.81
CA GLN A 251 1.47 7.83 22.07
C GLN A 251 0.10 8.44 22.40
N GLU A 252 0.03 9.22 23.46
CA GLU A 252 -1.14 10.05 23.73
C GLU A 252 -1.26 11.12 22.66
N PHE A 253 -2.47 11.30 22.14
CA PHE A 253 -2.80 12.39 21.24
C PHE A 253 -3.95 13.20 21.83
N LYS A 254 -3.76 14.51 21.93
CA LYS A 254 -4.75 15.45 22.43
C LYS A 254 -4.90 16.60 21.45
N ILE A 255 -6.13 16.83 21.01
CA ILE A 255 -6.49 18.00 20.23
C ILE A 255 -6.43 19.22 21.15
N PRO A 256 -5.84 20.37 20.74
CA PRO A 256 -5.68 21.53 21.62
C PRO A 256 -6.99 22.03 22.22
N ASP A 257 -6.96 22.40 23.50
CA ASP A 257 -8.14 22.84 24.25
C ASP A 257 -8.83 24.06 23.62
N LYS A 258 -8.05 25.03 23.12
CA LYS A 258 -8.57 26.21 22.39
C LYS A 258 -9.43 25.85 21.17
N PHE A 259 -9.16 24.70 20.55
CA PHE A 259 -9.98 24.18 19.46
C PHE A 259 -11.18 23.40 20.00
N ARG A 260 -11.05 22.71 21.14
CA ARG A 260 -12.14 21.99 21.82
C ARG A 260 -13.21 22.91 22.41
N ASP A 261 -12.82 24.03 23.02
CA ASP A 261 -13.69 24.92 23.82
C ASP A 261 -14.73 25.72 23.03
N ARG A 262 -14.68 25.72 21.69
CA ARG A 262 -15.75 26.30 20.86
C ARG A 262 -16.98 25.37 20.90
N ASP A 263 -18.23 25.83 20.84
CA ASP A 263 -19.46 25.00 20.96
C ASP A 263 -19.43 23.67 20.12
N ILE A 264 -18.86 22.56 20.63
CA ILE A 264 -18.90 21.22 19.99
C ILE A 264 -20.30 20.63 20.15
N GLU A 265 -21.01 21.01 21.20
CA GLU A 265 -22.38 20.53 21.45
C GLU A 265 -23.35 20.92 20.31
N LYS A 266 -23.06 22.01 19.59
CA LYS A 266 -23.81 22.46 18.40
C LYS A 266 -23.15 22.08 17.08
N ASN A 267 -21.84 21.79 17.07
CA ASN A 267 -21.04 21.63 15.85
C ASN A 267 -20.33 20.27 15.81
N LYS A 268 -20.55 19.50 14.74
CA LYS A 268 -19.84 18.24 14.50
C LYS A 268 -18.35 18.47 14.26
N LEU A 269 -17.57 17.41 14.49
CA LEU A 269 -16.15 17.34 14.19
C LEU A 269 -15.94 16.57 12.89
N ILE A 270 -15.15 17.12 11.97
CA ILE A 270 -14.82 16.52 10.68
C ILE A 270 -13.31 16.32 10.63
N TYR A 271 -12.85 15.14 10.22
CA TYR A 271 -11.44 14.87 9.94
C TYR A 271 -11.21 14.92 8.42
N LEU A 272 -10.34 15.82 7.97
CA LEU A 272 -9.93 15.98 6.58
C LEU A 272 -8.51 15.43 6.41
N SER A 273 -8.36 14.42 5.56
CA SER A 273 -7.09 13.86 5.14
C SER A 273 -7.21 13.32 3.72
N LEU A 274 -6.20 13.60 2.87
CA LEU A 274 -6.03 12.96 1.56
C LEU A 274 -4.90 11.92 1.57
N GLY A 275 -4.41 11.55 2.77
CA GLY A 275 -3.18 10.79 2.93
C GLY A 275 -1.94 11.58 2.49
N SER A 276 -0.75 11.00 2.71
CA SER A 276 0.52 11.69 2.46
C SER A 276 0.69 12.12 0.99
N MET A 277 0.25 11.28 0.04
CA MET A 277 0.41 11.55 -1.39
C MET A 277 -0.63 12.56 -1.92
N GLY A 278 -1.91 12.37 -1.59
CA GLY A 278 -2.96 13.27 -2.07
C GLY A 278 -2.82 14.70 -1.54
N SER A 279 -2.36 14.86 -0.28
CA SER A 279 -2.15 16.18 0.33
C SER A 279 -0.97 16.96 -0.26
N ALA A 280 -0.14 16.35 -1.11
CA ALA A 280 0.89 17.10 -1.84
C ALA A 280 0.27 18.02 -2.91
N ASN A 281 -0.97 17.76 -3.36
CA ASN A 281 -1.71 18.69 -4.21
C ASN A 281 -2.19 19.90 -3.38
N VAL A 282 -1.30 20.89 -3.22
CA VAL A 282 -1.54 22.08 -2.38
C VAL A 282 -2.76 22.88 -2.88
N ASP A 283 -2.99 22.95 -4.18
CA ASP A 283 -4.14 23.67 -4.74
C ASP A 283 -5.46 22.98 -4.38
N LEU A 284 -5.50 21.65 -4.44
CA LEU A 284 -6.64 20.87 -3.95
C LEU A 284 -6.84 21.07 -2.44
N MET A 285 -5.77 21.02 -1.63
CA MET A 285 -5.86 21.26 -0.19
C MET A 285 -6.40 22.67 0.11
N LYS A 286 -5.88 23.72 -0.54
CA LYS A 286 -6.37 25.10 -0.41
C LYS A 286 -7.85 25.21 -0.78
N LYS A 287 -8.27 24.54 -1.85
CA LYS A 287 -9.68 24.50 -2.27
C LYS A 287 -10.57 23.82 -1.22
N LEU A 288 -10.17 22.67 -0.69
CA LEU A 288 -10.92 21.95 0.35
C LEU A 288 -11.01 22.77 1.65
N VAL A 289 -9.90 23.38 2.09
CA VAL A 289 -9.86 24.31 3.24
C VAL A 289 -10.79 25.50 3.00
N SER A 290 -10.77 26.11 1.82
CA SER A 290 -11.64 27.25 1.47
C SER A 290 -13.13 26.90 1.46
N ILE A 291 -13.48 25.67 1.07
CA ILE A 291 -14.86 25.19 1.11
C ILE A 291 -15.29 24.93 2.56
N LEU A 292 -14.49 24.19 3.32
CA LEU A 292 -14.82 23.78 4.68
C LEU A 292 -14.73 24.95 5.70
N SER A 293 -14.03 26.04 5.36
CA SER A 293 -13.99 27.24 6.22
C SER A 293 -15.34 27.94 6.35
N LYS A 294 -16.24 27.71 5.38
CA LYS A 294 -17.61 28.23 5.39
C LYS A 294 -18.58 27.36 6.19
N SER A 295 -18.12 26.21 6.68
CA SER A 295 -18.93 25.30 7.49
C SER A 295 -19.02 25.79 8.94
N GLN A 296 -20.18 25.58 9.57
CA GLN A 296 -20.33 25.74 11.03
C GLN A 296 -19.57 24.66 11.82
N HIS A 297 -19.15 23.57 11.16
CA HIS A 297 -18.46 22.45 11.78
C HIS A 297 -16.97 22.75 12.03
N LYS A 298 -16.39 21.99 12.96
CA LYS A 298 -14.97 22.05 13.27
C LYS A 298 -14.20 21.03 12.45
N ILE A 299 -13.04 21.42 11.93
CA ILE A 299 -12.27 20.57 11.03
C ILE A 299 -10.89 20.27 11.62
N ILE A 300 -10.54 19.00 11.75
CA ILE A 300 -9.16 18.56 11.98
C ILE A 300 -8.55 18.24 10.62
N VAL A 301 -7.43 18.87 10.29
CA VAL A 301 -6.79 18.73 8.99
C VAL A 301 -5.44 18.04 9.14
N SER A 302 -5.28 16.87 8.51
CA SER A 302 -3.95 16.32 8.25
C SER A 302 -3.37 17.03 7.03
N LYS A 303 -2.48 18.00 7.25
CA LYS A 303 -2.06 18.96 6.21
C LYS A 303 -1.17 18.33 5.13
N GLY A 304 -0.49 17.23 5.45
CA GLY A 304 0.43 16.53 4.57
C GLY A 304 1.81 17.18 4.49
N VAL A 305 2.65 16.63 3.60
CA VAL A 305 4.08 16.95 3.49
C VAL A 305 4.39 18.41 3.13
N LEU A 306 3.48 19.08 2.42
CA LEU A 306 3.60 20.49 2.04
C LEU A 306 2.67 21.39 2.87
N GLY A 307 2.27 20.94 4.06
CA GLY A 307 1.30 21.64 4.90
C GLY A 307 1.72 23.07 5.25
N ASP A 308 3.01 23.34 5.40
CA ASP A 308 3.52 24.67 5.78
C ASP A 308 3.37 25.73 4.67
N THR A 309 2.88 25.34 3.48
CA THR A 309 2.68 26.24 2.33
C THR A 309 1.29 26.87 2.26
N TYR A 310 0.40 26.54 3.21
CA TYR A 310 -0.94 27.11 3.31
C TYR A 310 -1.43 27.20 4.75
N GLU A 311 -2.34 28.14 4.96
CA GLU A 311 -2.94 28.42 6.25
C GLU A 311 -4.31 27.76 6.41
N LEU A 312 -4.67 27.49 7.66
CA LEU A 312 -5.98 26.97 8.03
C LEU A 312 -6.89 28.10 8.49
N ALA A 313 -8.20 27.97 8.23
CA ALA A 313 -9.18 28.93 8.70
C ALA A 313 -9.46 28.79 10.20
N ASP A 314 -10.11 29.79 10.79
CA ASP A 314 -10.35 29.82 12.24
C ASP A 314 -11.03 28.56 12.76
N ASN A 315 -12.03 28.01 12.05
CA ASN A 315 -12.77 26.82 12.47
C ASN A 315 -11.98 25.50 12.33
N MET A 316 -10.70 25.57 12.01
CA MET A 316 -9.85 24.42 11.74
C MET A 316 -8.65 24.36 12.68
N TRP A 317 -8.17 23.14 12.90
CA TRP A 317 -6.87 22.88 13.50
C TRP A 317 -6.21 21.73 12.73
N GLY A 318 -4.89 21.71 12.64
CA GLY A 318 -4.20 20.65 11.92
C GLY A 318 -2.70 20.75 12.00
N GLU A 319 -2.06 19.61 11.73
CA GLU A 319 -0.61 19.46 11.64
C GLU A 319 -0.26 18.73 10.35
N ASN A 320 1.01 18.74 9.94
CA ASN A 320 1.47 18.06 8.73
C ASN A 320 1.24 16.53 8.82
N SER A 321 1.23 15.98 10.03
CA SER A 321 0.83 14.60 10.30
C SER A 321 -0.04 14.56 11.55
N VAL A 322 -1.21 13.92 11.44
CA VAL A 322 -2.14 13.73 12.55
C VAL A 322 -2.34 12.22 12.76
N PRO A 323 -2.27 11.68 13.99
CA PRO A 323 -2.45 10.25 14.25
C PRO A 323 -3.91 9.86 14.07
N GLN A 324 -4.27 9.45 12.85
CA GLN A 324 -5.65 9.18 12.42
C GLN A 324 -6.40 8.23 13.37
N THR A 325 -5.75 7.16 13.85
CA THR A 325 -6.35 6.16 14.76
C THR A 325 -6.62 6.67 16.17
N LYS A 326 -6.12 7.86 16.52
CA LYS A 326 -6.44 8.55 17.77
C LYS A 326 -7.49 9.66 17.60
N VAL A 327 -7.78 10.04 16.36
CA VAL A 327 -8.81 11.03 16.02
C VAL A 327 -10.14 10.34 15.73
N LEU A 328 -10.10 9.28 14.94
CA LEU A 328 -11.28 8.52 14.56
C LEU A 328 -11.68 7.55 15.70
N PRO A 329 -12.99 7.35 15.92
CA PRO A 329 -13.52 6.51 17.00
C PRO A 329 -13.21 5.01 16.81
#